data_AF-A0A530QIT6-F1
#
_entry.id   AF-A0A530QIT6-F1
#
_cell.length_a   1.000
_cell.length_b   1.000
_cell.length_c   1.000
_cell.angle_alpha   90.00
_cell.angle_beta   90.00
_cell.angle_gamma   90.00
#
_symmetry.space_group_name_H-M   'P 1'
#
loop_
_entity.id
_entity.type
_entity.pdbx_description
1 polymer ?
#
loop_
_entity_poly.entity_id
_entity_poly.type
_entity_poly.pdbx_seq_one_letter_code
_entity_poly.pdbx_strand_id
1 'polypeptide(L)'
;YLQEQAAADGSDVKQGDLLYRIAPEDYQAALDQAKAEIERDTATLDYARSNLGRGTELAKSGYLAKDSFDQRTSTLRAAEAALAVDRAALRTAELNLGYAEI
;
A
#
# COMPACT_ATOMS: atom_id res chain seq x y z
N TYR A 1 4.30 14.60 -17.29
CA TYR A 1 4.07 15.67 -18.27
C TYR A 1 3.14 16.69 -17.60
N LEU A 2 3.48 17.98 -17.56
CA LEU A 2 2.64 19.05 -17.00
C LEU A 2 1.55 19.41 -18.03
N GLN A 3 0.28 19.27 -17.67
CA GLN A 3 -0.81 19.32 -18.65
C GLN A 3 -1.50 20.68 -18.78
N GLU A 4 -1.38 21.61 -17.83
CA GLU A 4 -1.83 22.99 -18.04
C GLU A 4 -1.24 23.96 -17.01
N GLN A 5 -0.74 25.10 -17.49
CA GLN A 5 -0.39 26.27 -16.68
C GLN A 5 -1.62 27.17 -16.64
N ALA A 6 -2.31 27.23 -15.50
CA ALA A 6 -3.59 27.95 -15.39
C ALA A 6 -3.42 29.48 -15.23
N ALA A 7 -2.19 29.99 -15.10
CA ALA A 7 -1.90 31.42 -15.05
C ALA A 7 -0.70 31.78 -15.95
N ALA A 8 -0.88 32.74 -16.86
CA ALA A 8 0.19 33.26 -17.70
C ALA A 8 1.31 33.87 -16.85
N ASP A 9 2.57 33.66 -17.25
CA ASP A 9 3.74 34.26 -16.60
C ASP A 9 3.56 35.78 -16.49
N GLY A 10 3.41 36.29 -15.26
CA GLY A 10 3.23 37.72 -14.98
C GLY A 10 1.79 38.19 -14.66
N SER A 11 0.83 37.29 -14.44
CA SER A 11 -0.53 37.65 -14.01
C SER A 11 -0.60 37.92 -12.50
N ASP A 12 -1.33 38.95 -12.06
CA ASP A 12 -1.70 39.12 -10.64
C ASP A 12 -2.60 37.96 -10.20
N VAL A 13 -2.02 36.98 -9.50
CA VAL A 13 -2.77 35.84 -8.94
C VAL A 13 -3.25 36.19 -7.53
N LYS A 14 -4.54 35.98 -7.27
CA LYS A 14 -5.14 36.17 -5.95
C LYS A 14 -4.94 34.90 -5.11
N GLN A 15 -4.89 35.07 -3.79
CA GLN A 15 -4.85 33.94 -2.87
C GLN A 15 -6.09 33.05 -3.09
N GLY A 16 -5.88 31.84 -3.63
CA GLY A 16 -6.95 30.89 -3.98
C GLY A 16 -7.10 30.60 -5.47
N ASP A 17 -6.37 31.27 -6.36
CA ASP A 17 -6.38 30.94 -7.79
C ASP A 17 -5.66 29.60 -8.04
N LEU A 18 -6.32 28.69 -8.76
CA LEU A 18 -5.77 27.39 -9.16
C LEU A 18 -4.62 27.61 -10.15
N LEU A 19 -3.37 27.40 -9.73
CA LEU A 19 -2.18 27.65 -10.56
C LEU A 19 -1.77 26.44 -11.40
N TYR A 20 -2.03 25.23 -10.91
CA TYR A 20 -1.68 23.97 -11.55
C TYR A 20 -2.77 22.93 -11.28
N ARG A 21 -3.27 22.28 -12.34
CA ARG A 21 -4.05 21.04 -12.21
C ARG A 21 -3.10 19.89 -12.51
N ILE A 22 -2.72 19.12 -11.49
CA ILE A 22 -1.98 17.88 -11.71
C ILE A 22 -3.01 16.86 -12.22
N ALA A 23 -2.70 16.13 -13.29
CA ALA A 23 -3.66 15.24 -13.94
C ALA A 23 -4.15 14.18 -12.93
N PRO A 24 -5.46 14.13 -12.62
CA PRO A 24 -6.01 13.22 -11.62
C PRO A 24 -5.81 11.74 -11.99
N GLU A 25 -5.56 11.45 -13.27
CA GLU A 25 -5.28 10.10 -13.79
C GLU A 25 -4.02 9.48 -13.17
N ASP A 26 -2.94 10.26 -12.96
CA ASP A 26 -1.70 9.75 -12.37
C ASP A 26 -1.89 9.40 -10.88
N TYR A 27 -2.68 10.19 -10.15
CA TYR A 27 -3.00 9.91 -8.74
C TYR A 27 -4.00 8.77 -8.59
N GLN A 28 -4.96 8.67 -9.51
CA GLN A 28 -5.90 7.55 -9.55
C GLN A 28 -5.14 6.24 -9.84
N ALA A 29 -4.19 6.24 -10.76
CA ALA A 29 -3.33 5.08 -11.03
C ALA A 29 -2.51 4.67 -9.80
N ALA A 30 -1.94 5.64 -9.07
CA ALA A 30 -1.21 5.37 -7.83
C ALA A 30 -2.13 4.81 -6.72
N LEU A 31 -3.36 5.32 -6.61
CA LEU A 31 -4.37 4.80 -5.69
C LEU A 31 -4.74 3.35 -6.02
N ASP A 32 -4.97 3.05 -7.30
CA ASP A 32 -5.34 1.70 -7.73
C ASP A 32 -4.18 0.71 -7.61
N GLN A 33 -2.94 1.15 -7.84
CA GLN A 33 -1.75 0.36 -7.53
C GLN A 33 -1.69 0.00 -6.03
N ALA A 34 -1.87 0.98 -5.13
CA ALA A 34 -1.82 0.74 -3.70
C ALA A 34 -2.93 -0.23 -3.23
N LYS A 35 -4.13 -0.17 -3.82
CA LYS A 35 -5.20 -1.13 -3.56
C LYS A 35 -4.81 -2.54 -4.01
N ALA A 36 -4.23 -2.68 -5.21
CA ALA A 36 -3.80 -3.97 -5.74
C ALA A 36 -2.67 -4.59 -4.89
N GLU A 37 -1.75 -3.77 -4.38
CA GLU A 37 -0.70 -4.21 -3.44
C GLU A 37 -1.31 -4.76 -2.14
N ILE A 38 -2.29 -4.06 -1.55
CA ILE A 38 -3.04 -4.54 -0.38
C ILE A 38 -3.71 -5.88 -0.65
N GLU A 39 -4.36 -6.06 -1.81
CA GLU A 39 -5.02 -7.32 -2.15
C GLU A 39 -4.02 -8.48 -2.25
N ARG A 40 -2.89 -8.24 -2.93
CA ARG A 40 -1.79 -9.22 -3.06
C ARG A 40 -1.21 -9.61 -1.70
N ASP A 41 -0.95 -8.63 -0.84
CA ASP A 41 -0.29 -8.89 0.45
C ASP A 41 -1.25 -9.41 1.50
N THR A 42 -2.55 -9.12 1.37
CA THR A 42 -3.61 -9.82 2.12
C THR A 42 -3.63 -11.31 1.79
N ALA A 43 -3.59 -11.68 0.50
CA ALA A 43 -3.52 -13.09 0.11
C ALA A 43 -2.24 -13.78 0.61
N THR A 44 -1.11 -13.07 0.57
CA THR A 44 0.17 -13.56 1.11
C THR A 44 0.10 -13.78 2.63
N LEU A 45 -0.51 -12.84 3.36
CA LEU A 45 -0.73 -12.94 4.79
C LEU A 45 -1.61 -14.14 5.15
N ASP A 46 -2.72 -14.33 4.43
CA ASP A 46 -3.63 -15.46 4.67
C ASP A 46 -2.95 -16.81 4.40
N TYR A 47 -2.14 -16.90 3.35
CA TYR A 47 -1.30 -18.07 3.11
C TYR A 47 -0.31 -18.30 4.26
N ALA A 48 0.40 -17.27 4.72
CA ALA A 48 1.35 -17.38 5.81
C ALA A 48 0.68 -17.82 7.13
N ARG A 49 -0.52 -17.30 7.42
CA ARG A 49 -1.35 -17.71 8.56
C ARG A 49 -1.72 -19.19 8.50
N SER A 50 -2.24 -19.64 7.36
CA SER A 50 -2.57 -21.06 7.13
C SER A 50 -1.33 -21.96 7.26
N ASN A 51 -0.18 -21.50 6.76
CA ASN A 51 1.07 -22.23 6.82
C ASN A 51 1.64 -22.35 8.25
N LEU A 52 1.52 -21.30 9.06
CA LEU A 52 1.86 -21.36 10.48
C LEU A 52 0.87 -22.21 11.27
N GLY A 53 -0.43 -22.14 10.96
CA GLY A 53 -1.46 -22.99 11.57
C GLY A 53 -1.15 -24.48 11.38
N ARG A 54 -0.85 -24.90 10.15
CA ARG A 54 -0.37 -26.27 9.87
C ARG A 54 0.93 -26.59 10.60
N GLY A 55 1.89 -25.66 10.62
CA GLY A 55 3.16 -25.85 11.32
C GLY A 55 2.98 -26.04 12.84
N THR A 56 2.00 -25.37 13.44
CA THR A 56 1.67 -25.49 14.86
C THR A 56 1.19 -26.89 15.20
N GLU A 57 0.30 -27.46 14.38
CA GLU A 57 -0.20 -28.82 14.60
C GLU A 57 0.90 -29.88 14.39
N LEU A 58 1.78 -29.69 13.40
CA LEU A 58 2.94 -30.57 13.17
C LEU A 58 3.98 -30.47 14.29
N ALA A 59 4.20 -29.28 14.85
CA ALA A 59 5.12 -29.09 15.97
C ALA A 59 4.60 -29.78 17.24
N LYS A 60 3.29 -29.66 17.54
CA LYS A 60 2.65 -30.35 18.68
C LYS A 60 2.78 -31.88 18.60
N SER A 61 2.72 -32.42 17.39
CA SER A 61 2.83 -33.85 17.11
C SER A 61 4.29 -34.33 16.93
N GLY A 62 5.28 -33.44 17.08
CA GLY A 62 6.71 -33.76 17.01
C GLY A 62 7.27 -33.93 15.59
N TYR A 63 6.48 -33.63 14.55
CA TYR A 63 6.86 -33.80 13.14
C TYR A 63 7.49 -32.55 12.50
N LEU A 64 7.57 -31.43 13.23
CA LEU A 64 8.20 -30.20 12.75
C LEU A 64 9.35 -29.77 13.65
N ALA A 65 10.50 -29.49 13.04
CA ALA A 65 11.65 -28.93 13.73
C ALA A 65 11.33 -27.50 14.23
N LYS A 66 11.88 -27.15 15.40
CA LYS A 66 11.72 -25.82 16.01
C LYS A 66 12.13 -24.69 15.06
N ASP A 67 13.26 -24.85 14.37
CA ASP A 67 13.74 -23.87 13.40
C ASP A 67 12.74 -23.63 12.26
N SER A 68 12.14 -24.69 11.72
CA SER A 68 11.11 -24.57 10.69
C SER A 68 9.83 -23.90 11.20
N PHE A 69 9.47 -24.09 12.47
CA PHE A 69 8.35 -23.38 13.10
C PHE A 69 8.67 -21.88 13.29
N ASP A 70 9.86 -21.57 13.76
CA ASP A 70 10.34 -20.20 13.97
C ASP A 70 10.44 -19.44 12.63
N GLN A 71 10.85 -20.13 11.55
CA GLN A 71 10.85 -19.58 10.18
C GLN A 71 9.43 -19.23 9.71
N ARG A 72 8.45 -20.12 9.89
CA ARG A 72 7.04 -19.86 9.52
C ARG A 72 6.46 -18.68 10.30
N THR A 73 6.78 -18.59 11.59
CA THR A 73 6.37 -17.48 12.45
C THR A 73 6.96 -16.16 11.94
N SER A 74 8.23 -16.18 11.55
CA SER A 74 8.90 -15.01 10.99
C SER A 74 8.29 -14.59 9.64
N THR A 75 7.97 -15.54 8.77
CA THR A 75 7.27 -15.26 7.50
C THR A 75 5.90 -14.63 7.73
N LEU A 76 5.12 -15.10 8.72
CA LEU A 76 3.84 -14.49 9.08
C LEU A 76 4.03 -13.02 9.47
N ARG A 77 4.98 -12.74 10.39
CA ARG A 77 5.24 -11.37 10.86
C ARG A 77 5.69 -10.44 9.72
N ALA A 78 6.49 -10.95 8.79
CA ALA A 78 6.91 -10.19 7.61
C ALA A 78 5.71 -9.84 6.72
N ALA A 79 4.79 -10.78 6.49
CA ALA A 79 3.58 -10.51 5.70
C ALA A 79 2.64 -9.52 6.40
N GLU A 80 2.51 -9.58 7.73
CA GLU A 80 1.74 -8.59 8.51
C GLU A 80 2.34 -7.19 8.38
N ALA A 81 3.66 -7.09 8.45
CA ALA A 81 4.37 -5.82 8.29
C ALA A 81 4.21 -5.26 6.86
N ALA A 82 4.32 -6.10 5.83
CA ALA A 82 4.13 -5.69 4.44
C ALA A 82 2.73 -5.11 4.21
N LEU A 83 1.68 -5.81 4.66
CA LEU A 83 0.31 -5.29 4.58
C LEU A 83 0.12 -3.96 5.34
N ALA A 84 0.83 -3.76 6.45
CA ALA A 84 0.79 -2.49 7.19
C ALA A 84 1.45 -1.35 6.41
N VAL A 85 2.55 -1.62 5.69
CA VAL A 85 3.22 -0.68 4.78
C VAL A 85 2.27 -0.31 3.64
N ASP A 86 1.65 -1.28 2.99
CA ASP A 86 0.75 -1.02 1.85
C ASP A 86 -0.47 -0.20 2.27
N ARG A 87 -1.02 -0.46 3.46
CA ARG A 87 -2.08 0.39 4.04
C ARG A 87 -1.64 1.83 4.28
N ALA A 88 -0.36 2.05 4.60
CA ALA A 88 0.18 3.41 4.73
C ALA A 88 0.37 4.08 3.35
N ALA A 89 0.80 3.30 2.36
CA ALA A 89 0.90 3.76 0.97
C ALA A 89 -0.48 4.16 0.42
N LEU A 90 -1.52 3.35 0.66
CA LEU A 90 -2.90 3.66 0.27
C LEU A 90 -3.37 5.01 0.85
N ARG A 91 -3.18 5.23 2.16
CA ARG A 91 -3.55 6.50 2.79
C ARG A 91 -2.83 7.69 2.16
N THR A 92 -1.57 7.51 1.77
CA THR A 92 -0.80 8.56 1.08
C THR A 92 -1.37 8.84 -0.31
N ALA A 93 -1.72 7.78 -1.06
CA ALA A 93 -2.32 7.92 -2.38
C ALA A 93 -3.71 8.60 -2.32
N GLU A 94 -4.54 8.25 -1.33
CA GLU A 94 -5.84 8.88 -1.07
C GLU A 94 -5.69 10.38 -0.76
N LEU A 95 -4.73 10.75 0.09
CA LEU A 95 -4.44 12.15 0.40
C LEU A 95 -3.98 12.93 -0.83
N ASN A 96 -3.11 12.34 -1.64
CA ASN A 96 -2.60 12.98 -2.86
C ASN A 96 -3.71 13.23 -3.89
N LEU A 97 -4.62 12.27 -4.07
CA LEU A 97 -5.79 12.44 -4.93
C LEU A 97 -6.71 13.53 -4.37
N GLY A 98 -6.97 13.52 -3.06
CA GLY A 98 -7.79 14.54 -2.39
C GLY A 98 -7.22 15.96 -2.51
N TYR A 99 -5.89 16.12 -2.54
CA TYR A 99 -5.26 17.43 -2.80
C TYR A 99 -5.30 17.86 -4.27
N ALA A 100 -5.45 16.92 -5.21
CA ALA A 100 -5.52 17.21 -6.65
C ALA A 100 -6.92 17.65 -7.11
N GLU A 101 -7.96 17.44 -6.29
CA GLU A 101 -9.34 17.83 -6.58
C GLU A 101 -9.74 19.22 -6.00
N ILE A 102 -8.81 19.94 -5.34
CA ILE A 102 -9.06 21.26 -4.71
C ILE A 102 -8.71 22.41 -5.66
#